data_AF-A0A2J1DZK5-F1
#
_entry.id   AF-A0A2J1DZK5-F1
#
_cell.length_a   1.000
_cell.length_b   1.000
_cell.length_c   1.000
_cell.angle_alpha   90.00
_cell.angle_beta   90.00
_cell.angle_gamma   90.00
#
_symmetry.space_group_name_H-M   'P 1'
#
loop_
_entity.id
_entity.type
_entity.pdbx_description
1 polymer ?
#
loop_
_entity_poly.entity_id
_entity_poly.type
_entity_poly.pdbx_seq_one_letter_code
_entity_poly.pdbx_strand_id
1 'polypeptide(L)'
;MSLIGPVATLLAMPAMPFIIVLSFLTALLGLVFPAGAIFMGYLTWLPCRYMLVVVSLTASVPGVLMSGLRPGAMLMGIYYFLLGILYWLYKHMLKMPPSRPNTNPASTLNLRWLLAGIAVPVLFFSFNLSPSTDQKLHVYFLNVGQGDAILIQYQNQDILIDGGPSPQTLCSELDKHLPFFDRSIEMVILTHPDSDHLNGLLEVLERYRVKEVILPQTRSQDSLYQSYQNLIAEKAIPARIAETGMQITMANGAVLEVISPFAFK
;
A
#
# COMPACT_ATOMS: atom_id res chain seq x y z
N MET A 1 -14.75 3.34 -24.21
CA MET A 1 -13.36 3.47 -23.75
C MET A 1 -13.24 4.86 -23.17
N SER A 2 -13.00 4.96 -21.87
CA SER A 2 -12.93 6.23 -21.16
C SER A 2 -11.94 7.20 -21.80
N LEU A 3 -12.38 8.45 -22.01
CA LEU A 3 -11.56 9.56 -22.49
C LEU A 3 -10.32 9.81 -21.60
N ILE A 4 -10.33 9.23 -20.39
CA ILE A 4 -9.32 9.40 -19.36
C ILE A 4 -8.14 8.43 -19.53
N GLY A 5 -8.33 7.31 -20.24
CA GLY A 5 -7.25 6.32 -20.45
C GLY A 5 -5.97 6.91 -21.07
N PRO A 6 -6.04 7.69 -22.15
CA PRO A 6 -4.87 8.36 -22.72
C PRO A 6 -4.21 9.37 -21.76
N VAL A 7 -5.00 10.09 -20.96
CA VAL A 7 -4.50 11.04 -19.95
C VAL A 7 -3.78 10.30 -18.82
N ALA A 8 -4.38 9.21 -18.32
CA ALA A 8 -3.76 8.33 -17.34
C ALA A 8 -2.44 7.75 -17.87
N THR A 9 -2.42 7.34 -19.14
CA THR A 9 -1.21 6.81 -19.79
C THR A 9 -0.12 7.87 -19.91
N LEU A 10 -0.47 9.09 -20.35
CA LEU A 10 0.48 10.21 -20.48
C LEU A 10 1.08 10.61 -19.13
N LEU A 11 0.26 10.66 -18.09
CA LEU A 11 0.69 10.94 -16.73
C LEU A 11 1.49 9.76 -16.14
N ALA A 12 1.24 8.52 -16.52
CA ALA A 12 2.01 7.37 -16.02
C ALA A 12 3.39 7.21 -16.72
N MET A 13 3.53 7.62 -17.98
CA MET A 13 4.74 7.42 -18.79
C MET A 13 6.06 7.89 -18.14
N PRO A 14 6.13 9.06 -17.48
CA PRO A 14 7.35 9.52 -16.84
C PRO A 14 7.87 8.57 -15.74
N ALA A 15 7.00 7.81 -15.09
CA ALA A 15 7.40 6.91 -14.00
C ALA A 15 7.83 5.51 -14.47
N MET A 16 7.36 5.05 -15.63
CA MET A 16 7.65 3.72 -16.17
C MET A 16 9.15 3.35 -16.23
N PRO A 17 10.06 4.18 -16.78
CA PRO A 17 11.47 3.81 -16.84
C PRO A 17 12.10 3.66 -15.44
N PHE A 18 11.67 4.48 -14.48
CA PHE A 18 12.17 4.39 -13.10
C PHE A 18 11.66 3.14 -12.40
N ILE A 19 10.39 2.77 -12.58
CA ILE A 19 9.82 1.54 -12.03
C ILE A 19 10.60 0.34 -12.57
N ILE A 20 10.79 0.24 -13.88
CA ILE A 20 11.48 -0.90 -14.49
C ILE A 20 12.91 -1.03 -13.95
N VAL A 21 13.68 0.06 -13.95
CA VAL A 21 15.09 0.03 -13.50
C VAL A 21 15.20 -0.25 -12.01
N LEU A 22 14.40 0.42 -11.18
CA LEU A 22 14.48 0.27 -9.72
C LEU A 22 13.93 -1.07 -9.24
N SER A 23 12.84 -1.58 -9.85
CA SER A 23 12.32 -2.92 -9.55
C SER A 23 13.32 -4.01 -9.94
N PHE A 24 14.00 -3.87 -11.08
CA PHE A 24 15.04 -4.80 -11.51
C PHE A 24 16.25 -4.80 -10.56
N LEU A 25 16.72 -3.61 -10.15
CA LEU A 25 17.80 -3.47 -9.18
C LEU A 25 17.43 -4.02 -7.80
N THR A 26 16.20 -3.78 -7.35
CA THR A 26 15.66 -4.31 -6.09
C THR A 26 15.66 -5.83 -6.11
N ALA A 27 15.19 -6.45 -7.21
CA ALA A 27 15.19 -7.90 -7.37
C ALA A 27 16.61 -8.49 -7.38
N LEU A 28 17.54 -7.90 -8.13
CA LEU A 28 18.95 -8.35 -8.16
C LEU A 28 19.62 -8.25 -6.79
N LEU A 29 19.42 -7.14 -6.06
CA LEU A 29 19.96 -6.99 -4.72
C LEU A 29 19.30 -7.95 -3.73
N GLY A 30 18.03 -8.27 -3.90
CA GLY A 30 17.32 -9.24 -3.06
C GLY A 30 17.96 -10.63 -3.05
N LEU A 31 18.60 -11.03 -4.15
CA LEU A 31 19.25 -12.34 -4.26
C LEU A 31 20.55 -12.46 -3.45
N VAL A 32 21.26 -11.34 -3.25
CA VAL A 32 22.61 -11.34 -2.67
C VAL A 32 22.67 -10.61 -1.33
N PHE A 33 21.85 -9.56 -1.17
CA PHE A 33 21.87 -8.68 -0.01
C PHE A 33 20.46 -8.14 0.32
N PRO A 34 19.67 -8.91 1.11
CA PRO A 34 18.27 -8.57 1.43
C PRO A 34 18.08 -7.20 2.07
N ALA A 35 19.00 -6.77 2.94
CA ALA A 35 18.93 -5.44 3.56
C ALA A 35 19.07 -4.29 2.54
N GLY A 36 19.91 -4.46 1.53
CA GLY A 36 20.03 -3.49 0.43
C GLY A 36 18.83 -3.50 -0.51
N ALA A 37 18.17 -4.65 -0.67
CA ALA A 37 16.92 -4.76 -1.41
C ALA A 37 15.78 -4.01 -0.71
N ILE A 38 15.70 -4.04 0.61
CA ILE A 38 14.74 -3.23 1.38
C ILE A 38 14.95 -1.73 1.09
N PHE A 39 16.20 -1.26 1.13
CA PHE A 39 16.53 0.13 0.80
C PHE A 39 16.14 0.51 -0.65
N MET A 40 16.49 -0.33 -1.63
CA MET A 40 16.08 -0.09 -3.03
C MET A 40 14.57 -0.24 -3.25
N GLY A 41 13.89 -1.05 -2.45
CA GLY A 41 12.44 -1.17 -2.42
C GLY A 41 11.78 0.15 -2.05
N TYR A 42 12.30 0.86 -1.04
CA TYR A 42 11.86 2.22 -0.71
C TYR A 42 12.09 3.21 -1.85
N LEU A 43 13.19 3.06 -2.60
CA LEU A 43 13.46 3.91 -3.77
C LEU A 43 12.50 3.61 -4.94
N THR A 44 12.20 2.33 -5.17
CA THR A 44 11.24 1.83 -6.17
C THR A 44 9.81 2.24 -5.85
N TRP A 45 9.48 2.35 -4.56
CA TRP A 45 8.15 2.73 -4.11
C TRP A 45 7.72 4.11 -4.62
N LEU A 46 8.64 5.08 -4.70
CA LEU A 46 8.34 6.45 -5.11
C LEU A 46 7.65 6.52 -6.49
N PRO A 47 8.23 6.00 -7.58
CA PRO A 47 7.58 6.05 -8.89
C PRO A 47 6.37 5.09 -8.99
N CYS A 48 6.36 3.97 -8.25
CA CYS A 48 5.18 3.09 -8.18
C CYS A 48 3.98 3.80 -7.54
N ARG A 49 4.19 4.55 -6.46
CA ARG A 49 3.14 5.31 -5.79
C ARG A 49 2.62 6.44 -6.67
N TYR A 50 3.50 7.14 -7.36
CA TYR A 50 3.09 8.14 -8.35
C TYR A 50 2.15 7.52 -9.39
N MET A 51 2.48 6.35 -9.94
CA MET A 51 1.62 5.64 -10.88
C MET A 51 0.26 5.30 -10.26
N LEU A 52 0.22 4.78 -9.02
CA LEU A 52 -1.02 4.46 -8.33
C LEU A 52 -1.91 5.69 -8.10
N VAL A 53 -1.32 6.84 -7.75
CA VAL A 53 -2.06 8.11 -7.60
C VAL A 53 -2.62 8.59 -8.94
N VAL A 54 -1.82 8.51 -10.01
CA VAL A 54 -2.31 8.84 -11.36
C VAL A 54 -3.49 7.95 -11.75
N VAL A 55 -3.40 6.64 -11.47
CA VAL A 55 -4.47 5.69 -11.75
C VAL A 55 -5.70 5.93 -10.87
N SER A 56 -5.55 6.22 -9.58
CA SER A 56 -6.68 6.44 -8.67
C SER A 56 -7.43 7.74 -8.95
N LEU A 57 -6.71 8.82 -9.28
CA LEU A 57 -7.30 10.10 -9.68
C LEU A 57 -8.04 9.98 -11.01
N THR A 58 -7.53 9.16 -11.93
CA THR A 58 -8.18 8.96 -13.22
C THR A 58 -9.35 7.97 -13.15
N ALA A 59 -9.33 7.03 -12.20
CA ALA A 59 -10.42 6.09 -11.94
C ALA A 59 -11.60 6.69 -11.16
N SER A 60 -11.37 7.73 -10.34
CA SER A 60 -12.40 8.35 -9.49
C SER A 60 -13.33 9.33 -10.21
N VAL A 61 -13.09 9.62 -11.50
CA VAL A 61 -13.97 10.48 -12.30
C VAL A 61 -15.24 9.72 -12.73
N PRO A 62 -16.45 10.16 -12.35
CA PRO A 62 -17.70 9.48 -12.72
C PRO A 62 -17.99 9.56 -14.22
N GLY A 63 -18.41 8.46 -14.87
CA GLY A 63 -18.88 8.44 -16.28
C GLY A 63 -18.02 7.65 -17.29
N VAL A 64 -17.10 6.81 -16.82
CA VAL A 64 -16.00 6.19 -17.60
C VAL A 64 -16.41 4.94 -18.40
N LEU A 65 -17.62 4.40 -18.17
CA LEU A 65 -18.16 3.21 -18.86
C LEU A 65 -19.18 3.58 -19.95
N MET A 66 -18.84 4.49 -20.86
CA MET A 66 -19.58 4.63 -22.12
C MET A 66 -18.93 3.72 -23.17
N SER A 67 -19.58 2.57 -23.41
CA SER A 67 -19.31 1.65 -24.50
C SER A 67 -19.78 2.26 -25.82
N GLY A 68 -18.88 2.34 -26.81
CA GLY A 68 -19.26 2.64 -28.19
C GLY A 68 -18.89 4.03 -28.67
N LEU A 69 -17.63 4.20 -29.08
CA LEU A 69 -17.22 4.92 -30.29
C LEU A 69 -15.71 4.72 -30.40
N ARG A 70 -15.19 4.34 -31.58
CA ARG A 70 -13.77 4.08 -31.84
C ARG A 70 -13.06 5.39 -32.18
N PRO A 71 -12.28 6.02 -31.27
CA PRO A 71 -11.63 7.31 -31.51
C PRO A 71 -10.17 7.16 -32.00
N GLY A 72 -9.74 5.94 -32.32
CA GLY A 72 -8.32 5.54 -32.34
C GLY A 72 -7.42 6.27 -33.34
N ALA A 73 -7.89 6.60 -34.54
CA ALA A 73 -7.02 7.11 -35.59
C ALA A 73 -6.63 8.59 -35.41
N MET A 74 -7.59 9.44 -35.01
CA MET A 74 -7.35 10.89 -34.88
C MET A 74 -6.51 11.22 -33.65
N LEU A 75 -6.77 10.56 -32.52
CA LEU A 75 -5.99 10.73 -31.29
C LEU A 75 -4.58 10.13 -31.40
N MET A 76 -4.39 9.00 -32.10
CA MET A 76 -3.05 8.51 -32.43
C MET A 76 -2.31 9.48 -33.36
N GLY A 77 -3.00 10.09 -34.33
CA GLY A 77 -2.42 11.13 -35.19
C GLY A 77 -1.91 12.33 -34.40
N ILE A 78 -2.69 12.84 -33.46
CA ILE A 78 -2.29 13.94 -32.57
C ILE A 78 -1.12 13.52 -31.68
N TYR A 79 -1.14 12.30 -31.13
CA TYR A 79 -0.05 11.75 -30.31
C TYR A 79 1.27 11.68 -31.07
N TYR A 80 1.30 11.09 -32.26
CA TYR A 80 2.51 10.99 -33.08
C TYR A 80 2.98 12.35 -33.60
N PHE A 81 2.05 13.29 -33.83
CA PHE A 81 2.39 14.66 -34.20
C PHE A 81 3.11 15.41 -33.07
N LEU A 82 2.61 15.32 -31.82
CA LEU A 82 3.25 15.93 -30.65
C LEU A 82 4.62 15.31 -30.35
N LEU A 83 4.76 13.99 -30.50
CA LEU A 83 6.04 13.28 -30.39
C LEU A 83 7.03 13.72 -31.47
N GLY A 84 6.56 13.95 -32.70
CA GLY A 84 7.34 14.50 -33.79
C GLY A 84 7.85 15.91 -33.51
N ILE A 85 7.01 16.79 -32.96
CA ILE A 85 7.40 18.14 -32.53
C ILE A 85 8.43 18.09 -31.41
N LEU A 86 8.23 17.24 -30.40
CA LEU A 86 9.16 17.09 -29.28
C LEU A 86 10.53 16.58 -29.74
N TYR A 87 10.55 15.58 -30.63
CA TYR A 87 11.79 15.08 -31.23
C TYR A 87 12.47 16.13 -32.12
N TRP A 88 11.69 16.89 -32.90
CA TRP A 88 12.19 17.99 -33.71
C TRP A 88 12.81 19.09 -32.86
N LEU A 89 12.15 19.51 -31.77
CA LEU A 89 12.67 20.48 -30.80
C LEU A 89 13.94 19.97 -30.12
N TYR A 90 13.95 18.73 -29.65
CA TYR A 90 15.13 18.09 -29.04
C TYR A 90 16.33 18.11 -30.01
N LYS A 91 16.12 17.72 -31.27
CA LYS A 91 17.17 17.72 -32.29
C LYS A 91 17.59 19.12 -32.72
N HIS A 92 16.66 20.08 -32.73
CA HIS A 92 16.94 21.48 -33.06
C HIS A 92 17.75 22.16 -31.95
N MET A 93 17.47 21.84 -30.68
CA MET A 93 18.24 22.29 -29.51
C MET A 93 19.63 21.66 -29.45
N LEU A 94 19.79 20.41 -29.89
CA LEU A 94 21.11 19.74 -30.02
C LEU A 94 21.94 20.23 -31.22
N LYS A 95 21.29 20.80 -32.23
CA LYS A 95 21.94 21.40 -33.41
C LYS A 95 22.24 22.89 -33.23
N MET A 96 21.83 23.51 -32.13
CA MET A 96 22.33 24.84 -31.81
C MET A 96 23.84 24.72 -31.57
N PRO A 97 24.67 25.48 -32.31
CA PRO A 97 26.10 25.48 -32.05
C PRO A 97 26.31 25.85 -30.59
N PRO A 98 27.31 25.26 -29.90
CA PRO A 98 27.66 25.69 -28.56
C PRO A 98 27.82 27.21 -28.62
N SER A 99 26.95 27.93 -27.89
CA SER A 99 27.08 29.37 -27.79
C SER A 99 28.51 29.64 -27.37
N ARG A 100 29.25 30.37 -28.21
CA ARG A 100 30.60 30.84 -27.84
C ARG A 100 30.47 31.39 -26.42
N PRO A 101 31.37 31.04 -25.49
CA PRO A 101 31.28 31.50 -24.12
C PRO A 101 31.48 33.02 -24.13
N ASN A 102 30.39 33.76 -24.29
CA ASN A 102 30.37 35.19 -24.04
C ASN A 102 30.20 35.32 -22.54
N THR A 103 31.16 36.02 -21.93
CA THR A 103 31.41 36.14 -20.50
C THR A 103 30.35 37.00 -19.80
N ASN A 104 29.08 36.59 -19.87
CA ASN A 104 28.03 37.11 -19.01
C ASN A 104 27.56 35.96 -18.11
N PRO A 105 27.85 35.97 -16.80
CA PRO A 105 27.64 34.85 -15.89
C PRO A 105 26.15 34.64 -15.49
N ALA A 106 25.20 35.16 -16.27
CA ALA A 106 23.86 35.45 -15.77
C ALA A 106 22.71 34.56 -16.26
N SER A 107 22.93 33.48 -17.04
CA SER A 107 21.74 32.74 -17.57
C SER A 107 21.91 31.25 -17.89
N THR A 108 22.89 30.54 -17.33
CA THR A 108 22.84 29.07 -17.34
C THR A 108 22.20 28.58 -16.06
N LEU A 109 20.86 28.63 -16.00
CA LEU A 109 20.12 27.86 -14.99
C LEU A 109 20.44 26.39 -15.24
N ASN A 110 21.42 25.86 -14.50
CA ASN A 110 21.87 24.48 -14.65
C ASN A 110 20.66 23.55 -14.53
N LEU A 111 20.44 22.73 -15.55
CA LEU A 111 19.34 21.76 -15.61
C LEU A 111 19.24 20.91 -14.33
N ARG A 112 20.37 20.67 -13.65
CA ARG A 112 20.45 19.99 -12.35
C ARG A 112 19.71 20.74 -11.23
N TRP A 113 19.79 22.07 -11.17
CA TRP A 113 19.06 22.90 -10.21
C TRP A 113 17.58 23.01 -10.55
N LEU A 114 17.23 22.97 -11.84
CA LEU A 114 15.84 22.97 -12.29
C LEU A 114 15.15 21.63 -11.98
N LEU A 115 15.85 20.50 -12.18
CA LEU A 115 15.40 19.17 -11.77
C LEU A 115 15.34 19.01 -10.24
N ALA A 116 16.33 19.52 -9.50
CA ALA A 116 16.30 19.54 -8.04
C ALA A 116 15.15 20.43 -7.49
N GLY A 117 14.90 21.57 -8.12
CA GLY A 117 13.83 22.49 -7.78
C GLY A 117 12.42 21.93 -8.03
N ILE A 118 12.27 20.93 -8.92
CA ILE A 118 11.02 20.19 -9.12
C ILE A 118 10.95 18.95 -8.21
N ALA A 119 12.06 18.24 -8.02
CA ALA A 119 12.12 17.03 -7.21
C ALA A 119 11.82 17.29 -5.73
N VAL A 120 12.30 18.41 -5.15
CA VAL A 120 12.08 18.74 -3.74
C VAL A 120 10.60 19.01 -3.41
N PRO A 121 9.85 19.84 -4.18
CA PRO A 121 8.41 19.98 -4.00
C PRO A 121 7.63 18.70 -4.26
N VAL A 122 8.03 17.88 -5.26
CA VAL A 122 7.35 16.61 -5.54
C VAL A 122 7.56 15.61 -4.40
N LEU A 123 8.77 15.51 -3.85
CA LEU A 123 9.06 14.68 -2.68
C LEU A 123 8.34 15.20 -1.43
N PHE A 124 8.34 16.52 -1.22
CA PHE A 124 7.63 17.16 -0.11
C PHE A 124 6.12 16.95 -0.20
N PHE A 125 5.53 17.12 -1.39
CA PHE A 125 4.10 16.89 -1.62
C PHE A 125 3.76 15.40 -1.49
N SER A 126 4.60 14.50 -1.99
CA SER A 126 4.43 13.04 -1.84
C SER A 126 4.51 12.57 -0.38
N PHE A 127 5.30 13.26 0.45
CA PHE A 127 5.42 12.99 1.88
C PHE A 127 4.19 13.49 2.67
N ASN A 128 3.68 14.69 2.33
CA ASN A 128 2.49 15.26 2.97
C ASN A 128 1.16 14.60 2.54
N LEU A 129 1.17 13.84 1.44
CA LEU A 129 0.08 12.96 1.03
C LEU A 129 0.14 11.57 1.67
N SER A 130 0.90 11.37 2.76
CA SER A 130 0.71 10.19 3.61
C SER A 130 -0.79 10.04 3.86
N PRO A 131 -1.37 8.83 3.73
CA PRO A 131 -2.78 8.64 4.05
C PRO A 131 -2.96 9.10 5.48
N SER A 132 -3.51 10.30 5.66
CA SER A 132 -4.10 10.67 6.91
C SER A 132 -5.26 9.70 7.01
N THR A 133 -5.17 8.77 7.95
CA THR A 133 -6.38 8.10 8.40
C THR A 133 -7.34 9.23 8.71
N ASP A 134 -8.47 9.26 8.00
CA ASP A 134 -9.50 10.20 8.40
C ASP A 134 -9.77 9.88 9.88
N GLN A 135 -9.98 10.89 10.73
CA GLN A 135 -10.04 10.67 12.18
C GLN A 135 -11.32 9.90 12.61
N LYS A 136 -11.88 9.09 11.71
CA LYS A 136 -13.05 8.26 11.91
C LYS A 136 -12.63 6.81 12.15
N LEU A 137 -13.55 6.11 12.79
CA LEU A 137 -13.49 4.67 12.96
C LEU A 137 -13.95 4.01 11.66
N HIS A 138 -13.10 3.16 11.09
CA HIS A 138 -13.45 2.28 9.98
C HIS A 138 -13.56 0.85 10.46
N VAL A 139 -14.56 0.15 9.92
CA VAL A 139 -14.76 -1.29 10.15
C VAL A 139 -14.91 -1.94 8.79
N TYR A 140 -13.93 -2.77 8.42
CA TYR A 140 -13.89 -3.49 7.15
C TYR A 140 -14.17 -4.96 7.39
N PHE A 141 -15.18 -5.49 6.71
CA PHE A 141 -15.45 -6.92 6.64
C PHE A 141 -14.68 -7.47 5.44
N LEU A 142 -13.59 -8.19 5.71
CA LEU A 142 -12.67 -8.66 4.69
C LEU A 142 -13.26 -9.89 3.99
N ASN A 143 -13.13 -9.93 2.66
CA ASN A 143 -13.63 -11.06 1.88
C ASN A 143 -12.64 -12.23 1.91
N VAL A 144 -12.76 -13.08 2.93
CA VAL A 144 -11.91 -14.26 3.13
C VAL A 144 -12.57 -15.59 2.71
N GLY A 145 -13.76 -15.52 2.10
CA GLY A 145 -14.54 -16.70 1.70
C GLY A 145 -15.45 -17.20 2.82
N GLN A 146 -15.22 -18.43 3.30
CA GLN A 146 -16.00 -19.05 4.37
C GLN A 146 -15.32 -18.83 5.72
N GLY A 147 -15.95 -18.06 6.60
CA GLY A 147 -15.39 -17.66 7.91
C GLY A 147 -15.38 -16.14 8.06
N ASP A 148 -14.81 -15.64 9.15
CA ASP A 148 -14.79 -14.21 9.45
C ASP A 148 -13.37 -13.64 9.46
N ALA A 149 -13.25 -12.39 9.01
CA ALA A 149 -12.07 -11.56 9.18
C ALA A 149 -12.51 -10.08 9.14
N ILE A 150 -12.27 -9.35 10.22
CA ILE A 150 -12.71 -7.96 10.37
C ILE A 150 -11.52 -7.10 10.75
N LEU A 151 -11.24 -6.07 9.96
CA LEU A 151 -10.23 -5.07 10.26
C LEU A 151 -10.92 -3.81 10.79
N ILE A 152 -10.59 -3.42 12.02
CA ILE A 152 -11.01 -2.16 12.62
C ILE A 152 -9.82 -1.22 12.60
N GLN A 153 -9.98 -0.07 11.95
CA GLN A 153 -8.95 0.97 11.92
C GLN A 153 -9.47 2.21 12.63
N TYR A 154 -8.71 2.69 13.60
CA TYR A 154 -8.97 3.98 14.22
C TYR A 154 -7.68 4.74 14.46
N GLN A 155 -7.51 5.85 13.74
CA GLN A 155 -6.28 6.65 13.76
C GLN A 155 -5.05 5.83 13.33
N ASN A 156 -4.16 5.50 14.26
CA ASN A 156 -2.96 4.71 14.01
C ASN A 156 -3.03 3.37 14.77
N GLN A 157 -4.25 2.84 14.94
CA GLN A 157 -4.48 1.56 15.57
C GLN A 157 -5.25 0.64 14.62
N ASP A 158 -4.64 -0.48 14.30
CA ASP A 158 -5.20 -1.56 13.52
C ASP A 158 -5.50 -2.75 14.44
N ILE A 159 -6.78 -3.11 14.52
CA ILE A 159 -7.27 -4.28 15.25
C ILE A 159 -7.83 -5.27 14.23
N LEU A 160 -7.31 -6.48 14.22
CA LEU A 160 -7.81 -7.57 13.39
C LEU A 160 -8.59 -8.56 14.25
N ILE A 161 -9.81 -8.89 13.86
CA ILE A 161 -10.64 -9.91 14.49
C ILE A 161 -10.80 -11.06 13.50
N ASP A 162 -10.35 -12.25 13.89
CA ASP A 162 -10.28 -13.47 13.08
C ASP A 162 -9.50 -13.29 11.74
N GLY A 163 -9.20 -14.42 11.10
CA GLY A 163 -8.33 -14.48 9.93
C GLY A 163 -8.87 -15.27 8.75
N GLY A 164 -10.06 -15.85 8.85
CA GLY A 164 -10.56 -16.71 7.79
C GLY A 164 -9.76 -18.02 7.63
N PRO A 165 -10.14 -18.84 6.62
CA PRO A 165 -9.55 -20.15 6.35
C PRO A 165 -8.28 -20.07 5.50
N SER A 166 -8.02 -18.93 4.84
CA SER A 166 -6.94 -18.80 3.85
C SER A 166 -5.96 -17.68 4.22
N PRO A 167 -4.71 -18.02 4.57
CA PRO A 167 -3.67 -17.03 4.84
C PRO A 167 -3.39 -16.08 3.67
N GLN A 168 -3.41 -16.61 2.45
CA GLN A 168 -3.13 -15.83 1.25
C GLN A 168 -4.24 -14.81 0.98
N THR A 169 -5.49 -15.24 1.14
CA THR A 169 -6.65 -14.37 0.91
C THR A 169 -6.70 -13.25 1.95
N LEU A 170 -6.50 -13.57 3.23
CA LEU A 170 -6.45 -12.57 4.29
C LEU A 170 -5.35 -11.54 4.05
N CYS A 171 -4.12 -11.98 3.76
CA CYS A 171 -3.03 -11.05 3.48
C CYS A 171 -3.33 -10.15 2.28
N SER A 172 -3.94 -10.70 1.22
CA SER A 172 -4.31 -9.92 0.05
C SER A 172 -5.42 -8.89 0.34
N GLU A 173 -6.35 -9.19 1.24
CA GLU A 173 -7.36 -8.20 1.67
C GLU A 173 -6.74 -7.14 2.58
N LEU A 174 -5.85 -7.53 3.51
CA LEU A 174 -5.12 -6.59 4.37
C LEU A 174 -4.27 -5.62 3.56
N ASP A 175 -3.57 -6.08 2.52
CA ASP A 175 -2.74 -5.22 1.66
C ASP A 175 -3.55 -4.15 0.88
N LYS A 176 -4.88 -4.26 0.80
CA LYS A 176 -5.75 -3.22 0.21
C LYS A 176 -6.03 -2.07 1.19
N HIS A 177 -5.99 -2.34 2.49
CA HIS A 177 -6.38 -1.41 3.54
C HIS A 177 -5.20 -0.89 4.35
N LEU A 178 -4.15 -1.70 4.50
CA LEU A 178 -2.91 -1.33 5.18
C LEU A 178 -1.88 -0.79 4.18
N PRO A 179 -1.14 0.27 4.53
CA PRO A 179 0.01 0.68 3.74
C PRO A 179 1.03 -0.46 3.66
N PHE A 180 1.55 -0.76 2.46
CA PHE A 180 2.53 -1.85 2.27
C PHE A 180 3.80 -1.77 3.16
N PHE A 181 4.16 -0.56 3.64
CA PHE A 181 5.28 -0.32 4.55
C PHE A 181 4.90 -0.52 6.02
N ASP A 182 3.62 -0.44 6.35
CA ASP A 182 3.14 -0.69 7.69
C ASP A 182 2.93 -2.20 7.84
N ARG A 183 3.75 -2.78 8.70
CA ARG A 183 3.68 -4.19 9.06
C ARG A 183 3.46 -4.32 10.56
N SER A 184 2.76 -3.36 11.17
CA SER A 184 2.34 -3.42 12.56
C SER A 184 0.84 -3.61 12.67
N ILE A 185 0.43 -4.36 13.68
CA ILE A 185 -0.97 -4.54 14.07
C ILE A 185 -1.00 -4.41 15.58
N GLU A 186 -1.81 -3.50 16.11
CA GLU A 186 -1.92 -3.24 17.54
C GLU A 186 -2.49 -4.45 18.27
N MET A 187 -3.51 -5.09 17.70
CA MET A 187 -4.19 -6.19 18.36
C MET A 187 -4.74 -7.19 17.35
N VAL A 188 -4.54 -8.47 17.64
CA VAL A 188 -5.26 -9.56 16.97
C VAL A 188 -6.19 -10.22 17.97
N ILE A 189 -7.45 -10.39 17.61
CA ILE A 189 -8.48 -11.03 18.44
C ILE A 189 -8.91 -12.30 17.73
N LEU A 190 -8.80 -13.44 18.40
CA LEU A 190 -9.34 -14.72 17.93
C LEU A 190 -10.64 -15.02 18.69
N THR A 191 -11.75 -15.16 17.97
CA THR A 191 -13.06 -15.39 18.59
C THR A 191 -13.23 -16.83 19.07
N HIS A 192 -12.76 -17.81 18.29
CA HIS A 192 -12.78 -19.23 18.63
C HIS A 192 -11.73 -20.00 17.79
N PRO A 193 -11.26 -21.16 18.27
CA PRO A 193 -10.08 -21.84 17.69
C PRO A 193 -10.38 -22.70 16.45
N ASP A 194 -11.42 -22.39 15.67
CA ASP A 194 -11.78 -23.17 14.48
C ASP A 194 -10.96 -22.74 13.26
N SER A 195 -10.74 -23.67 12.33
CA SER A 195 -9.80 -23.48 11.22
C SER A 195 -10.21 -22.36 10.25
N ASP A 196 -11.50 -22.12 10.10
CA ASP A 196 -12.08 -21.06 9.26
C ASP A 196 -12.02 -19.67 9.89
N HIS A 197 -11.52 -19.55 11.13
CA HIS A 197 -11.23 -18.29 11.79
C HIS A 197 -9.74 -18.12 12.11
N LEU A 198 -9.03 -19.21 12.44
CA LEU A 198 -7.65 -19.15 12.91
C LEU A 198 -6.62 -19.21 11.78
N ASN A 199 -6.85 -20.00 10.73
CA ASN A 199 -5.77 -20.40 9.82
C ASN A 199 -5.06 -19.20 9.19
N GLY A 200 -5.81 -18.18 8.77
CA GLY A 200 -5.21 -16.97 8.22
C GLY A 200 -4.34 -16.17 9.20
N LEU A 201 -4.61 -16.26 10.50
CA LEU A 201 -3.86 -15.53 11.53
C LEU A 201 -2.43 -16.06 11.72
N LEU A 202 -2.13 -17.32 11.35
CA LEU A 202 -0.75 -17.85 11.42
C LEU A 202 0.20 -16.99 10.58
N GLU A 203 -0.17 -16.71 9.33
CA GLU A 203 0.63 -15.88 8.44
C GLU A 203 0.65 -14.41 8.88
N VAL A 204 -0.42 -13.92 9.52
CA VAL A 204 -0.42 -12.58 10.10
C VAL A 204 0.63 -12.49 11.21
N LEU A 205 0.65 -13.44 12.13
CA LEU A 205 1.65 -13.49 13.19
C LEU A 205 3.07 -13.62 12.62
N GLU A 206 3.26 -14.30 11.48
CA GLU A 206 4.56 -14.42 10.82
C GLU A 206 5.01 -13.11 10.15
N ARG A 207 4.13 -12.45 9.39
CA ARG A 207 4.46 -11.27 8.55
C ARG A 207 4.37 -9.94 9.27
N TYR A 208 3.48 -9.82 10.24
CA TYR A 208 3.22 -8.57 10.96
C TYR A 208 3.82 -8.60 12.35
N ARG A 209 4.26 -7.44 12.81
CA ARG A 209 4.59 -7.19 14.21
C ARG A 209 3.30 -6.92 14.96
N VAL A 210 2.73 -7.98 15.53
CA VAL A 210 1.56 -7.90 16.40
C VAL A 210 1.97 -7.49 17.80
N LYS A 211 1.37 -6.44 18.35
CA LYS A 211 1.70 -5.95 19.71
C LYS A 211 1.01 -6.74 20.81
N GLU A 212 -0.17 -7.28 20.54
CA GLU A 212 -0.95 -8.04 21.50
C GLU A 212 -1.93 -8.99 20.81
N VAL A 213 -2.20 -10.13 21.45
CA VAL A 213 -3.24 -11.08 21.05
C VAL A 213 -4.28 -11.25 22.16
N ILE A 214 -5.56 -11.22 21.78
CA ILE A 214 -6.68 -11.63 22.64
C ILE A 214 -7.13 -13.02 22.22
N LEU A 215 -7.05 -13.97 23.14
CA LEU A 215 -7.36 -15.38 22.95
C LEU A 215 -8.77 -15.71 23.48
N PRO A 216 -9.47 -16.68 22.88
CA PRO A 216 -10.72 -17.17 23.43
C PRO A 216 -10.49 -17.94 24.74
N GLN A 217 -11.52 -18.04 25.59
CA GLN A 217 -11.47 -18.94 26.77
C GLN A 217 -11.44 -20.42 26.37
N THR A 218 -12.02 -20.74 25.21
CA THR A 218 -12.07 -22.09 24.67
C THR A 218 -10.66 -22.61 24.42
N ARG A 219 -10.32 -23.73 25.05
CA ARG A 219 -9.09 -24.47 24.75
C ARG A 219 -9.39 -25.50 23.68
N SER A 220 -8.61 -25.50 22.62
CA SER A 220 -8.61 -26.56 21.61
C SER A 220 -7.34 -27.40 21.75
N GLN A 221 -7.45 -28.71 21.45
CA GLN A 221 -6.29 -29.59 21.32
C GLN A 221 -5.84 -29.74 19.87
N ASP A 222 -6.48 -29.03 18.93
CA ASP A 222 -6.14 -29.04 17.51
C ASP A 222 -4.67 -28.60 17.30
N SER A 223 -3.98 -29.27 16.39
CA SER A 223 -2.61 -28.96 16.00
C SER A 223 -2.46 -27.55 15.45
N LEU A 224 -3.52 -27.04 14.80
CA LEU A 224 -3.56 -25.68 14.27
C LEU A 224 -3.58 -24.63 15.39
N TYR A 225 -4.38 -24.85 16.43
CA TYR A 225 -4.38 -23.99 17.62
C TYR A 225 -3.07 -24.07 18.39
N GLN A 226 -2.47 -25.25 18.50
CA GLN A 226 -1.14 -25.41 19.12
C GLN A 226 -0.05 -24.64 18.34
N SER A 227 -0.10 -24.69 17.01
CA SER A 227 0.83 -23.95 16.14
C SER A 227 0.70 -22.44 16.36
N TYR A 228 -0.53 -21.94 16.49
CA TYR A 228 -0.81 -20.55 16.82
C TYR A 228 -0.24 -20.15 18.19
N GLN A 229 -0.46 -20.96 19.23
CA GLN A 229 0.09 -20.71 20.56
C GLN A 229 1.63 -20.73 20.58
N ASN A 230 2.23 -21.67 19.87
CA ASN A 230 3.68 -21.78 19.75
C ASN A 230 4.27 -20.53 19.09
N LEU A 231 3.65 -20.02 18.02
CA LEU A 231 4.11 -18.84 17.30
C LEU A 231 4.01 -17.57 18.15
N ILE A 232 2.93 -17.43 18.94
CA ILE A 232 2.79 -16.36 19.94
C ILE A 232 3.92 -16.42 20.96
N ALA A 233 4.22 -17.60 21.48
CA ALA A 233 5.28 -17.80 22.47
C ALA A 233 6.68 -17.55 21.88
N GLU A 234 6.95 -18.06 20.67
CA GLU A 234 8.21 -17.88 19.95
C GLU A 234 8.50 -16.41 19.69
N LYS A 235 7.48 -15.65 19.26
CA LYS A 235 7.60 -14.21 19.01
C LYS A 235 7.47 -13.35 20.26
N ALA A 236 7.27 -13.97 21.43
CA ALA A 236 7.06 -13.31 22.72
C ALA A 236 5.95 -12.23 22.66
N ILE A 237 4.86 -12.52 21.96
CA ILE A 237 3.73 -11.61 21.81
C ILE A 237 2.89 -11.67 23.09
N PRO A 238 2.62 -10.53 23.76
CA PRO A 238 1.69 -10.48 24.89
C PRO A 238 0.32 -11.08 24.50
N ALA A 239 -0.17 -12.02 25.30
CA ALA A 239 -1.46 -12.65 25.08
C ALA A 239 -2.34 -12.53 26.34
N ARG A 240 -3.59 -12.12 26.15
CA ARG A 240 -4.63 -12.08 27.19
C ARG A 240 -5.80 -12.95 26.80
N ILE A 241 -6.43 -13.60 27.77
CA ILE A 241 -7.66 -14.36 27.54
C ILE A 241 -8.83 -13.37 27.62
N ALA A 242 -9.75 -13.44 26.65
CA ALA A 242 -10.97 -12.65 26.64
C ALA A 242 -11.85 -12.99 27.85
N GLU A 243 -12.32 -11.96 28.55
CA GLU A 243 -13.23 -12.08 29.69
C GLU A 243 -14.47 -11.21 29.45
N THR A 244 -15.63 -11.67 29.89
CA THR A 244 -16.86 -10.88 29.79
C THR A 244 -16.74 -9.59 30.59
N GLY A 245 -17.10 -8.47 29.96
CA GLY A 245 -16.92 -7.12 30.50
C GLY A 245 -15.50 -6.57 30.33
N MET A 246 -14.57 -7.31 29.70
CA MET A 246 -13.26 -6.76 29.34
C MET A 246 -13.46 -5.59 28.39
N GLN A 247 -12.93 -4.43 28.78
CA GLN A 247 -12.92 -3.23 27.95
C GLN A 247 -11.52 -2.99 27.40
N ILE A 248 -11.44 -2.84 26.09
CA ILE A 248 -10.23 -2.48 25.36
C ILE A 248 -10.41 -1.04 24.90
N THR A 249 -9.69 -0.13 25.55
CA THR A 249 -9.71 1.29 25.19
C THR A 249 -8.80 1.53 24.00
N MET A 250 -9.38 1.99 22.90
CA MET A 250 -8.67 2.48 21.73
C MET A 250 -8.25 3.95 21.91
N ALA A 251 -7.53 4.48 20.93
CA ALA A 251 -7.23 5.91 20.84
C ALA A 251 -8.51 6.77 21.00
N ASN A 252 -8.40 8.00 21.50
CA ASN A 252 -9.50 8.97 21.65
C ASN A 252 -10.78 8.50 22.37
N GLY A 253 -10.73 7.43 23.17
CA GLY A 253 -11.83 7.01 24.04
C GLY A 253 -12.86 6.10 23.38
N ALA A 254 -12.62 5.61 22.16
CA ALA A 254 -13.39 4.48 21.64
C ALA A 254 -13.10 3.23 22.49
N VAL A 255 -14.11 2.41 22.73
CA VAL A 255 -14.01 1.22 23.59
C VAL A 255 -14.59 0.01 22.86
N LEU A 256 -13.82 -1.07 22.80
CA LEU A 256 -14.35 -2.40 22.50
C LEU A 256 -14.69 -3.08 23.82
N GLU A 257 -15.93 -3.53 23.95
CA GLU A 257 -16.39 -4.30 25.10
C GLU A 257 -16.62 -5.74 24.70
N VAL A 258 -15.98 -6.66 25.41
CA VAL A 258 -16.19 -8.11 25.25
C VAL A 258 -17.46 -8.50 25.98
N ILE A 259 -18.51 -8.82 25.22
CA ILE A 259 -19.84 -9.16 25.78
C ILE A 259 -19.98 -10.65 26.17
N SER A 260 -19.08 -11.52 25.71
CA SER A 260 -19.16 -12.98 25.83
C SER A 260 -17.73 -13.56 25.77
N PRO A 261 -17.42 -14.74 26.34
CA PRO A 261 -18.30 -15.85 26.71
C PRO A 261 -19.14 -15.62 27.99
N PHE A 262 -20.44 -15.87 27.93
CA PHE A 262 -21.27 -15.97 29.13
C PHE A 262 -20.67 -17.04 30.05
N ALA A 263 -20.29 -16.65 31.27
CA ALA A 263 -20.00 -17.63 32.31
C ALA A 263 -21.29 -18.40 32.58
N PHE A 264 -21.42 -19.61 32.05
CA PHE A 264 -22.45 -20.53 32.51
C PHE A 264 -22.11 -20.83 33.98
N LYS A 265 -22.85 -20.20 34.89
CA LYS A 265 -22.84 -20.50 36.32
C LYS A 265 -23.39 -21.89 36.59
#